data_AF-A0AB39TSU6-F1
#
_entry.id   AF-A0AB39TSU6-F1
#
_cell.length_a   1.000
_cell.length_b   1.000
_cell.length_c   1.000
_cell.angle_alpha   90.00
_cell.angle_beta   90.00
_cell.angle_gamma   90.00
#
_symmetry.space_group_name_H-M   'P 1'
#
loop_
_entity.id
_entity.type
_entity.pdbx_description
1 polymer ?
#
loop_
_entity_poly.entity_id
_entity_poly.type
_entity_poly.pdbx_seq_one_letter_code
_entity_poly.pdbx_strand_id
1 'polypeptide(L)'
;MELDRLLPQWDHRERHRLAVRTAPAPDATAAIAAVEAVQWRDVPVFRLLMNFGSINAKRGETARPFLDAMITGGFSVLHRSPDELVVGAAAKVTGPGNGIADLGEDPHRGFRDFDRPGHYKVAFNFRCVDGELLTETRVVSTDPVTRRRFRRYWTVIRLPSGIIRKEWLRAARRRLAAAG
;
A
#
# COMPACT_ATOMS: atom_id res chain seq x y z
N MET A 1 8.18 2.11 -14.35
CA MET A 1 6.94 2.28 -13.55
C MET A 1 7.06 3.55 -12.73
N GLU A 2 5.95 4.19 -12.34
CA GLU A 2 5.99 5.46 -11.61
C GLU A 2 6.66 5.28 -10.23
N LEU A 3 6.55 4.08 -9.63
CA LEU A 3 7.31 3.73 -8.43
C LEU A 3 8.84 3.87 -8.59
N ASP A 4 9.39 3.66 -9.80
CA ASP A 4 10.82 3.86 -10.07
C ASP A 4 11.22 5.33 -10.06
N ARG A 5 10.31 6.23 -10.47
CA ARG A 5 10.55 7.68 -10.46
C ARG A 5 10.42 8.24 -9.05
N LEU A 6 9.44 7.78 -8.29
CA LEU A 6 9.19 8.23 -6.92
C LEU A 6 10.22 7.69 -5.92
N LEU A 7 10.66 6.45 -6.07
CA LEU A 7 11.66 5.79 -5.23
C LEU A 7 12.69 5.02 -6.09
N PRO A 8 13.62 5.73 -6.76
CA PRO A 8 14.69 5.09 -7.54
C PRO A 8 15.72 4.37 -6.67
N GLN A 9 15.82 4.76 -5.40
CA GLN A 9 16.65 4.13 -4.38
C GLN A 9 15.78 3.75 -3.17
N TRP A 10 16.13 2.64 -2.52
CA TRP A 10 15.40 2.13 -1.37
C TRP A 10 16.32 1.42 -0.39
N ASP A 11 15.98 1.50 0.89
CA ASP A 11 16.62 0.75 1.97
C ASP A 11 16.02 -0.65 2.09
N HIS A 12 14.71 -0.76 1.86
CA HIS A 12 13.96 -1.99 1.96
C HIS A 12 12.99 -2.15 0.79
N ARG A 13 12.78 -3.41 0.41
CA ARG A 13 11.92 -3.78 -0.69
C ARG A 13 11.19 -5.08 -0.40
N GLU A 14 9.93 -5.14 -0.79
CA GLU A 14 9.14 -6.35 -0.75
C GLU A 14 8.28 -6.48 -2.02
N ARG A 15 8.14 -7.69 -2.54
CA ARG A 15 7.42 -7.98 -3.77
C ARG A 15 6.48 -9.15 -3.57
N HIS A 16 5.27 -9.04 -4.11
CA HIS A 16 4.34 -10.15 -4.21
C HIS A 16 3.72 -10.16 -5.59
N ARG A 17 3.41 -11.37 -6.06
CA ARG A 17 2.71 -11.61 -7.31
C ARG A 17 1.68 -12.70 -7.14
N LEU A 18 0.62 -12.64 -7.93
CA LEU A 18 -0.45 -13.61 -7.92
C LEU A 18 -1.04 -13.74 -9.32
N ALA A 19 -0.92 -14.93 -9.92
CA ALA A 19 -1.57 -15.23 -11.19
C ALA A 19 -3.11 -15.14 -11.08
N VAL A 20 -3.73 -14.50 -12.06
CA VAL A 20 -5.18 -14.47 -12.25
C VAL A 20 -5.54 -15.55 -13.27
N ARG A 21 -6.26 -16.57 -12.81
CA ARG A 21 -6.65 -17.71 -13.64
C ARG A 21 -8.04 -17.49 -14.23
N THR A 22 -8.16 -16.53 -15.14
CA THR A 22 -9.38 -16.29 -15.91
C THR A 22 -9.07 -16.41 -17.41
N ALA A 23 -10.05 -16.81 -18.21
CA ALA A 23 -9.97 -16.81 -19.66
C ALA A 23 -11.10 -15.93 -20.23
N PRO A 24 -10.78 -14.79 -20.88
CA PRO A 24 -9.45 -14.25 -21.15
C PRO A 24 -8.72 -13.73 -19.89
N ALA A 25 -7.42 -13.51 -20.01
CA ALA A 25 -6.63 -12.84 -18.98
C ALA A 25 -7.18 -11.42 -18.74
N PRO A 26 -7.19 -10.91 -17.50
CA PRO A 26 -7.72 -9.58 -17.21
C PRO A 26 -6.85 -8.51 -17.85
N ASP A 27 -7.49 -7.50 -18.45
CA ASP A 27 -6.78 -6.29 -18.82
C ASP A 27 -6.31 -5.52 -17.57
N ALA A 28 -5.31 -4.64 -17.75
CA ALA A 28 -4.70 -3.93 -16.64
C ALA A 28 -5.68 -2.95 -15.95
N THR A 29 -6.59 -2.33 -16.71
CA THR A 29 -7.58 -1.39 -16.18
C THR A 29 -8.55 -2.09 -15.23
N ALA A 30 -9.09 -3.24 -15.63
CA ALA A 30 -9.97 -4.07 -14.81
C ALA A 30 -9.24 -4.55 -13.55
N ALA A 31 -7.96 -4.91 -13.68
CA ALA A 31 -7.13 -5.32 -12.56
C ALA A 31 -6.92 -4.18 -11.54
N ILE A 32 -6.62 -2.96 -11.98
CA ILE A 32 -6.50 -1.80 -11.09
C ILE A 32 -7.84 -1.48 -10.43
N ALA A 33 -8.94 -1.48 -11.18
CA ALA A 33 -10.28 -1.28 -10.62
C ALA A 33 -10.62 -2.35 -9.54
N ALA A 34 -10.25 -3.62 -9.78
CA ALA A 34 -10.45 -4.69 -8.80
C ALA A 34 -9.60 -4.51 -7.54
N VAL A 35 -8.39 -3.93 -7.65
CA VAL A 35 -7.53 -3.56 -6.51
C VAL A 35 -8.16 -2.43 -5.71
N GLU A 36 -8.65 -1.37 -6.37
CA GLU A 36 -9.32 -0.23 -5.75
C GLU A 36 -10.61 -0.67 -5.03
N ALA A 37 -11.35 -1.63 -5.61
CA ALA A 37 -12.60 -2.16 -5.05
C ALA A 37 -12.42 -3.17 -3.90
N VAL A 38 -11.18 -3.53 -3.52
CA VAL A 38 -10.95 -4.40 -2.36
C VAL A 38 -11.49 -3.73 -1.12
N GLN A 39 -12.27 -4.47 -0.33
CA GLN A 39 -12.95 -3.92 0.84
C GLN A 39 -12.14 -4.20 2.11
N TRP A 40 -12.38 -3.41 3.14
CA TRP A 40 -11.79 -3.59 4.46
C TRP A 40 -11.92 -5.01 5.01
N ARG A 41 -13.07 -5.67 4.76
CA ARG A 41 -13.32 -7.06 5.19
C ARG A 41 -12.42 -8.09 4.53
N ASP A 42 -11.84 -7.79 3.37
CA ASP A 42 -10.99 -8.71 2.62
C ASP A 42 -9.56 -8.81 3.17
N VAL A 43 -9.19 -7.96 4.14
CA VAL A 43 -7.83 -7.84 4.70
C VAL A 43 -7.86 -8.10 6.22
N PRO A 44 -8.12 -9.35 6.66
CA PRO A 44 -8.34 -9.66 8.07
C PRO A 44 -7.11 -9.45 8.97
N VAL A 45 -5.88 -9.60 8.45
CA VAL A 45 -4.69 -9.32 9.26
C VAL A 45 -4.59 -7.85 9.61
N PHE A 46 -4.90 -6.96 8.67
CA PHE A 46 -4.93 -5.52 8.96
C PHE A 46 -5.99 -5.19 10.01
N ARG A 47 -7.19 -5.78 9.90
CA ARG A 47 -8.25 -5.64 10.91
C ARG A 47 -7.79 -6.05 12.30
N LEU A 48 -7.12 -7.20 12.42
CA LEU A 48 -6.62 -7.69 13.71
C LEU A 48 -5.62 -6.71 14.32
N LEU A 49 -4.70 -6.17 13.51
CA LEU A 49 -3.69 -5.21 13.96
C LEU A 49 -4.30 -3.87 14.38
N MET A 50 -5.36 -3.42 13.72
CA MET A 50 -6.08 -2.21 14.11
C MET A 50 -7.04 -2.40 15.29
N ASN A 51 -7.50 -3.62 15.56
CA ASN A 51 -8.49 -3.92 16.60
C ASN A 51 -7.96 -3.86 18.05
N PHE A 52 -6.78 -3.31 18.30
CA PHE A 52 -6.37 -2.91 19.65
C PHE A 52 -7.06 -1.62 20.16
N GLY A 53 -8.01 -1.04 19.40
CA GLY A 53 -8.64 0.24 19.74
C GLY A 53 -10.17 0.37 19.66
N SER A 54 -10.96 -0.63 19.25
CA SER A 54 -12.43 -0.54 19.32
C SER A 54 -13.11 -1.89 19.04
N ILE A 55 -13.91 -2.37 19.98
CA ILE A 55 -14.79 -3.55 19.86
C ILE A 55 -16.09 -3.22 19.09
N ASN A 56 -16.23 -2.02 18.49
CA ASN A 56 -17.49 -1.58 17.88
C ASN A 56 -17.37 -1.13 16.41
N ALA A 57 -16.77 -1.94 15.55
CA ALA A 57 -16.94 -1.77 14.10
C ALA A 57 -18.39 -2.11 13.74
N LYS A 58 -19.25 -1.10 13.65
CA LYS A 58 -20.65 -1.23 13.24
C LYS A 58 -20.70 -1.91 11.87
N ARG A 59 -21.68 -2.79 11.67
CA ARG A 59 -21.88 -3.66 10.49
C ARG A 59 -21.78 -2.94 9.12
N GLY A 60 -21.96 -1.61 9.09
CA GLY A 60 -21.83 -0.74 7.91
C GLY A 60 -20.40 -0.29 7.54
N GLU A 61 -19.41 -0.35 8.43
CA GLU A 61 -18.02 0.04 8.13
C GLU A 61 -17.27 -1.01 7.28
N THR A 62 -17.83 -2.22 7.16
CA THR A 62 -17.18 -3.37 6.52
C THR A 62 -17.15 -3.33 4.99
N ALA A 63 -18.01 -2.51 4.37
CA ALA A 63 -18.12 -2.36 2.92
C ALA A 63 -17.22 -1.26 2.34
N ARG A 64 -16.52 -0.51 3.19
CA ARG A 64 -15.62 0.55 2.77
C ARG A 64 -14.43 0.00 1.95
N PRO A 65 -14.04 0.64 0.83
CA PRO A 65 -12.80 0.30 0.14
C PRO A 65 -11.61 0.37 1.09
N PHE A 66 -10.75 -0.65 1.04
CA PHE A 66 -9.56 -0.74 1.86
C PHE A 66 -8.58 0.40 1.56
N LEU A 67 -8.50 0.83 0.29
CA LEU A 67 -7.72 1.97 -0.14
C LEU A 67 -8.15 3.27 0.56
N ASP A 68 -9.44 3.55 0.61
CA ASP A 68 -9.98 4.76 1.28
C ASP A 68 -9.59 4.82 2.75
N ALA A 69 -9.58 3.66 3.39
CA ALA A 69 -9.25 3.57 4.80
C ALA A 69 -7.74 3.71 5.04
N MET A 70 -6.89 3.25 4.11
CA MET A 70 -5.47 3.61 4.08
C MET A 70 -5.27 5.11 3.89
N ILE A 71 -6.05 5.74 2.99
CA ILE A 71 -5.98 7.19 2.73
C ILE A 71 -6.38 7.99 3.97
N THR A 72 -7.48 7.63 4.63
CA THR A 72 -7.86 8.21 5.93
C THR A 72 -6.82 7.94 7.01
N GLY A 73 -6.10 6.83 6.92
CA GLY A 73 -4.97 6.52 7.77
C GLY A 73 -3.72 7.39 7.53
N GLY A 74 -3.73 8.28 6.52
CA GLY A 74 -2.64 9.20 6.19
C GLY A 74 -1.85 8.85 4.92
N PHE A 75 -2.19 7.76 4.23
CA PHE A 75 -1.60 7.49 2.91
C PHE A 75 -2.20 8.40 1.84
N SER A 76 -1.52 8.55 0.73
CA SER A 76 -2.01 9.27 -0.43
C SER A 76 -1.83 8.44 -1.69
N VAL A 77 -2.76 8.57 -2.64
CA VAL A 77 -2.55 8.10 -4.01
C VAL A 77 -1.52 9.03 -4.63
N LEU A 78 -0.35 8.49 -4.97
CA LEU A 78 0.74 9.21 -5.59
C LEU A 78 0.63 9.17 -7.11
N HIS A 79 0.10 8.09 -7.67
CA HIS A 79 -0.10 7.94 -9.10
C HIS A 79 -1.23 6.95 -9.36
N ARG A 80 -2.03 7.22 -10.39
CA ARG A 80 -3.07 6.30 -10.87
C ARG A 80 -3.17 6.41 -12.38
N SER A 81 -2.80 5.33 -13.07
CA SER A 81 -3.00 5.11 -14.49
C SER A 81 -3.86 3.84 -14.71
N PRO A 82 -4.24 3.50 -15.95
CA PRO A 82 -4.88 2.23 -16.24
C PRO A 82 -4.03 1.01 -15.89
N ASP A 83 -2.70 1.13 -15.90
CA ASP A 83 -1.76 0.01 -15.72
C ASP A 83 -1.01 0.01 -14.38
N GLU A 84 -1.11 1.08 -13.60
CA GLU A 84 -0.42 1.22 -12.33
C GLU A 84 -1.17 2.13 -11.33
N LEU A 85 -1.35 1.62 -10.12
CA LEU A 85 -1.73 2.42 -8.95
C LEU A 85 -0.54 2.49 -8.00
N VAL A 86 -0.09 3.70 -7.61
CA VAL A 86 0.95 3.92 -6.60
C VAL A 86 0.37 4.68 -5.42
N VAL A 87 0.59 4.15 -4.22
CA VAL A 87 0.14 4.74 -2.96
C VAL A 87 1.34 4.85 -2.03
N GLY A 88 1.43 5.93 -1.27
CA GLY A 88 2.55 6.12 -0.35
C GLY A 88 2.30 7.12 0.76
N ALA A 89 3.27 7.22 1.66
CA ALA A 89 3.26 8.10 2.81
C ALA A 89 4.70 8.41 3.25
N ALA A 90 4.90 9.54 3.90
CA ALA A 90 6.11 9.83 4.67
C ALA A 90 5.75 9.80 6.16
N ALA A 91 6.51 9.06 6.97
CA ALA A 91 6.18 8.87 8.39
C ALA A 91 7.42 8.86 9.29
N LYS A 92 7.24 9.26 10.55
CA LYS A 92 8.26 9.15 11.59
C LYS A 92 8.40 7.70 12.06
N VAL A 93 9.62 7.30 12.41
CA VAL A 93 9.87 5.98 13.04
C VAL A 93 9.46 5.98 14.52
N THR A 94 9.49 7.15 15.17
CA THR A 94 9.19 7.34 16.60
C THR A 94 8.57 8.72 16.83
N GLY A 95 7.56 8.83 17.70
CA GLY A 95 6.96 10.10 18.13
C GLY A 95 5.47 9.95 18.52
N PRO A 96 4.87 10.92 19.22
CA PRO A 96 3.44 10.90 19.55
C PRO A 96 2.57 11.12 18.29
N GLY A 97 1.42 10.42 18.21
CA GLY A 97 0.46 10.49 17.10
C GLY A 97 0.68 9.40 16.01
N ASN A 98 -0.06 9.48 14.89
CA ASN A 98 0.12 8.55 13.75
C ASN A 98 1.44 8.79 13.00
N GLY A 99 2.13 9.90 13.27
CA GLY A 99 3.49 10.19 12.80
C GLY A 99 3.62 10.39 11.30
N ILE A 100 2.50 10.41 10.56
CA ILE A 100 2.47 10.58 9.10
C ILE A 100 2.48 12.07 8.78
N ALA A 101 3.34 12.44 7.84
CA ALA A 101 3.50 13.81 7.41
C ALA A 101 2.52 14.15 6.28
N ASP A 102 1.98 15.36 6.33
CA ASP A 102 1.20 15.93 5.23
C ASP A 102 2.11 16.12 4.00
N LEU A 103 1.64 15.61 2.86
CA LEU A 103 2.29 15.71 1.56
C LEU A 103 1.78 16.91 0.75
N GLY A 104 0.79 17.65 1.25
CA GLY A 104 0.21 18.83 0.61
C GLY A 104 -0.79 18.49 -0.50
N GLU A 105 -1.19 19.53 -1.25
CA GLU A 105 -2.22 19.46 -2.30
C GLU A 105 -1.82 18.60 -3.50
N ASP A 106 -0.52 18.48 -3.77
CA ASP A 106 0.06 17.57 -4.76
C ASP A 106 0.89 16.50 -4.04
N PRO A 107 0.25 15.37 -3.64
CA PRO A 107 0.96 14.31 -2.94
C PRO A 107 2.07 13.65 -3.76
N HIS A 108 1.99 13.65 -5.10
CA HIS A 108 3.04 13.10 -5.95
C HIS A 108 4.32 13.90 -5.78
N ARG A 109 4.24 15.21 -6.01
CA ARG A 109 5.37 16.12 -5.85
C ARG A 109 5.81 16.18 -4.39
N GLY A 110 4.86 16.30 -3.47
CA GLY A 110 5.10 16.35 -2.03
C GLY A 110 5.89 15.14 -1.55
N PHE A 111 5.51 13.92 -1.97
CA PHE A 111 6.23 12.70 -1.64
C PHE A 111 7.63 12.64 -2.27
N ARG A 112 7.73 13.00 -3.55
CA ARG A 112 9.00 12.98 -4.30
C ARG A 112 10.02 13.89 -3.63
N ASP A 113 9.62 15.11 -3.31
CA ASP A 113 10.50 16.18 -2.80
C ASP A 113 10.70 16.09 -1.27
N PHE A 114 9.96 15.22 -0.58
CA PHE A 114 10.07 15.06 0.87
C PHE A 114 11.45 14.55 1.31
N ASP A 115 12.11 15.31 2.18
CA ASP A 115 13.46 15.06 2.71
C ASP A 115 13.62 15.33 4.22
N ARG A 116 12.53 15.68 4.93
CA ARG A 116 12.58 16.05 6.36
C ARG A 116 13.27 14.95 7.20
N PRO A 117 14.32 15.25 7.96
CA PRO A 117 14.99 14.27 8.82
C PRO A 117 14.03 13.62 9.83
N GLY A 118 14.35 12.41 10.28
CA GLY A 118 13.54 11.66 11.24
C GLY A 118 12.41 10.83 10.61
N HIS A 119 12.33 10.78 9.28
CA HIS A 119 11.23 10.15 8.55
C HIS A 119 11.70 9.04 7.62
N TYR A 120 10.77 8.17 7.24
CA TYR A 120 10.91 7.27 6.11
C TYR A 120 9.77 7.52 5.13
N LYS A 121 10.04 7.35 3.85
CA LYS A 121 9.05 7.32 2.79
C LYS A 121 8.77 5.87 2.44
N VAL A 122 7.50 5.50 2.40
CA VAL A 122 7.03 4.20 1.92
C VAL A 122 6.12 4.42 0.74
N ALA A 123 6.37 3.72 -0.36
CA ALA A 123 5.44 3.64 -1.47
C ALA A 123 5.28 2.20 -1.92
N PHE A 124 4.09 1.87 -2.40
CA PHE A 124 3.79 0.59 -2.99
C PHE A 124 2.93 0.76 -4.23
N ASN A 125 3.14 -0.12 -5.20
CA ASN A 125 2.32 -0.13 -6.40
C ASN A 125 1.45 -1.37 -6.52
N PHE A 126 0.48 -1.31 -7.43
CA PHE A 126 -0.24 -2.43 -7.98
C PHE A 126 -0.23 -2.35 -9.50
N ARG A 127 -0.01 -3.48 -10.16
CA ARG A 127 0.04 -3.60 -11.62
C ARG A 127 -0.51 -4.95 -12.06
N CYS A 128 -0.92 -5.05 -13.32
CA CYS A 128 -1.21 -6.32 -13.97
C CYS A 128 -0.34 -6.46 -15.21
N VAL A 129 0.41 -7.54 -15.32
CA VAL A 129 1.27 -7.83 -16.48
C VAL A 129 1.08 -9.30 -16.83
N ASP A 130 0.72 -9.59 -18.08
CA ASP A 130 0.54 -10.95 -18.60
C ASP A 130 -0.35 -11.85 -17.72
N GLY A 131 -1.42 -11.27 -17.16
CA GLY A 131 -2.36 -11.98 -16.27
C GLY A 131 -1.86 -12.20 -14.84
N GLU A 132 -0.70 -11.66 -14.46
CA GLU A 132 -0.23 -11.63 -13.08
C GLU A 132 -0.55 -10.28 -12.41
N LEU A 133 -1.21 -10.31 -11.25
CA LEU A 133 -1.30 -9.16 -10.36
C LEU A 133 -0.01 -9.04 -9.55
N LEU A 134 0.62 -7.86 -9.57
CA LEU A 134 1.87 -7.59 -8.88
C LEU A 134 1.72 -6.44 -7.89
N THR A 135 2.48 -6.49 -6.81
CA THR A 135 2.73 -5.35 -5.93
C THR A 135 4.18 -5.32 -5.49
N GLU A 136 4.78 -4.14 -5.52
CA GLU A 136 6.10 -3.87 -4.98
C GLU A 136 6.00 -2.76 -3.95
N THR A 137 6.51 -3.00 -2.74
CA THR A 137 6.66 -2.00 -1.68
C THR A 137 8.13 -1.61 -1.57
N ARG A 138 8.42 -0.32 -1.52
CA ARG A 138 9.75 0.25 -1.28
C ARG A 138 9.70 1.20 -0.10
N VAL A 139 10.77 1.19 0.68
CA VAL A 139 10.97 2.13 1.79
C VAL A 139 12.35 2.77 1.67
N VAL A 140 12.42 4.08 1.87
CA VAL A 140 13.68 4.83 2.01
C VAL A 140 13.61 5.74 3.23
N SER A 141 14.68 5.79 4.02
CA SER A 141 14.79 6.70 5.16
C SER A 141 15.41 8.02 4.73
N THR A 142 14.98 9.14 5.30
CA THR A 142 15.48 10.48 4.93
C THR A 142 16.86 10.78 5.50
N ASP A 143 17.30 10.05 6.53
CA ASP A 143 18.61 10.22 7.14
C ASP A 143 19.20 8.92 7.72
N PRO A 144 20.52 8.87 7.99
CA PRO A 144 21.20 7.67 8.49
C PRO A 144 20.74 7.18 9.87
N VAL A 145 20.30 8.07 10.76
CA VAL A 145 19.81 7.70 12.10
C VAL A 145 18.48 6.98 11.95
N THR A 146 17.58 7.54 11.13
CA THR A 146 16.30 6.94 10.82
C THR A 146 16.45 5.60 10.11
N ARG A 147 17.39 5.48 9.15
CA ARG A 147 17.71 4.21 8.48
C ARG A 147 18.05 3.09 9.47
N ARG A 148 18.89 3.37 10.48
CA ARG A 148 19.26 2.37 11.50
C ARG A 148 18.07 1.94 12.36
N ARG A 149 17.21 2.89 12.74
CA ARG A 149 16.00 2.61 13.55
C ARG A 149 14.98 1.83 12.73
N PHE A 150 14.71 2.28 11.50
CA PHE A 150 13.76 1.63 10.61
C PHE A 150 14.18 0.21 10.27
N ARG A 151 15.49 -0.08 10.11
CA ARG A 151 15.96 -1.45 9.89
C ARG A 151 15.49 -2.44 10.95
N ARG A 152 15.47 -2.04 12.23
CA ARG A 152 14.97 -2.87 13.35
C ARG A 152 13.44 -2.94 13.35
N TYR A 153 12.78 -1.84 13.04
CA TYR A 153 11.32 -1.82 12.93
C TYR A 153 10.84 -2.72 11.78
N TRP A 154 11.54 -2.70 10.65
CA TRP A 154 11.25 -3.50 9.46
C TRP A 154 11.23 -5.00 9.75
N THR A 155 12.13 -5.51 10.61
CA THR A 155 12.12 -6.95 10.96
C THR A 155 10.83 -7.36 11.69
N VAL A 156 10.15 -6.42 12.34
CA VAL A 156 8.87 -6.66 13.02
C VAL A 156 7.70 -6.53 12.04
N ILE A 157 7.68 -5.48 11.22
CA ILE A 157 6.50 -5.16 10.40
C ILE A 157 6.46 -5.82 9.02
N ARG A 158 7.60 -6.30 8.51
CA ARG A 158 7.67 -6.89 7.15
C ARG A 158 6.69 -8.03 6.98
N LEU A 159 6.64 -8.96 7.95
CA LEU A 159 5.79 -10.13 7.86
C LEU A 159 4.28 -9.78 7.84
N PRO A 160 3.73 -9.04 8.82
CA PRO A 160 2.32 -8.64 8.76
C PRO A 160 2.00 -7.78 7.53
N SER A 161 2.89 -6.85 7.15
CA SER A 161 2.71 -6.02 5.95
C SER A 161 2.63 -6.88 4.67
N GLY A 162 3.53 -7.84 4.51
CA GLY A 162 3.52 -8.74 3.36
C GLY A 162 2.27 -9.65 3.32
N ILE A 163 1.72 -10.04 4.47
CA ILE A 163 0.45 -10.78 4.50
C ILE A 163 -0.71 -9.90 4.02
N ILE A 164 -0.79 -8.66 4.50
CA ILE A 164 -1.79 -7.67 4.06
C ILE A 164 -1.74 -7.48 2.55
N ARG A 165 -0.53 -7.36 1.97
CA ARG A 165 -0.35 -7.26 0.51
C ARG A 165 -0.89 -8.49 -0.23
N LYS A 166 -0.60 -9.69 0.26
CA LYS A 166 -1.11 -10.94 -0.33
C LYS A 166 -2.63 -11.05 -0.22
N GLU A 167 -3.22 -10.61 0.90
CA GLU A 167 -4.67 -10.55 1.09
C GLU A 167 -5.32 -9.61 0.07
N TRP A 168 -4.73 -8.43 -0.13
CA TRP A 168 -5.17 -7.46 -1.14
C TRP A 168 -5.16 -8.07 -2.55
N LEU A 169 -4.05 -8.69 -2.96
CA LEU A 169 -3.97 -9.34 -4.28
C LEU A 169 -4.99 -10.47 -4.43
N ARG A 170 -5.18 -11.31 -3.40
CA ARG A 170 -6.16 -12.40 -3.42
C ARG A 170 -7.59 -11.87 -3.55
N ALA A 171 -7.90 -10.77 -2.87
CA ALA A 171 -9.21 -10.15 -2.92
C ALA A 171 -9.51 -9.51 -4.27
N ALA A 172 -8.52 -8.84 -4.87
CA ALA A 172 -8.62 -8.32 -6.24
C ALA A 172 -8.82 -9.47 -7.24
N ARG A 173 -8.05 -10.56 -7.13
CA ARG A 173 -8.22 -11.76 -7.97
C ARG A 173 -9.62 -12.36 -7.88
N ARG A 174 -10.19 -12.46 -6.66
CA ARG A 174 -11.57 -12.97 -6.47
C ARG A 174 -12.60 -12.10 -7.19
N ARG A 175 -12.40 -10.78 -7.21
CA ARG A 175 -13.29 -9.85 -7.92
C ARG A 175 -13.17 -9.98 -9.43
N LEU A 176 -11.95 -10.08 -9.95
CA LEU A 176 -11.72 -10.33 -11.38
C LEU A 176 -12.38 -11.63 -11.85
N ALA A 177 -12.27 -12.69 -11.05
CA ALA A 177 -12.91 -13.97 -11.36
C ALA A 177 -14.44 -13.97 -11.23
N ALA A 178 -15.04 -12.96 -10.60
CA ALA A 178 -16.50 -12.83 -10.48
C ALA A 178 -17.09 -11.87 -11.54
N ALA A 179 -16.24 -11.13 -12.25
CA ALA A 179 -16.65 -10.16 -13.27
C ALA A 179 -16.53 -10.70 -14.71
N GLY A 180 -15.88 -11.85 -14.90
CA GLY A 180 -15.81 -12.60 -16.16
C GLY A 180 -16.63 -13.88 -16.08
#